data_AF-A0A661JWM4-F1
#
_entry.id   AF-A0A661JWM4-F1
#
_cell.length_a   1.000
_cell.length_b   1.000
_cell.length_c   1.000
_cell.angle_alpha   90.00
_cell.angle_beta   90.00
_cell.angle_gamma   90.00
#
_symmetry.space_group_name_H-M   'P 1'
#
loop_
_entity.id
_entity.type
_entity.pdbx_description
1 polymer ?
#
loop_
_entity_poly.entity_id
_entity_poly.type
_entity_poly.pdbx_seq_one_letter_code
_entity_poly.pdbx_strand_id
1 'polypeptide(L)'
;VLLGMALAVYRRWGMEVPRLVSNSMDLYAIVAVALIIVSGFLLEGVKITSRSVYLRMVQEYADLSTPEEERALEAYWVAKFGLISPAVKGPVEEGLLRMGEELHEMSCAGCHSRPRWAFLGYGVARAIKPVALPLDRAGAAEGLWWVHVLACLVALAFLPFSKFFHLLTAPLCLLCNAVMERGRSSPANLTTKRMIELDACTHCGTCTVRCSAAPVVEVMPNSDVLPSEKIASLKVLASGKELSRRRLEELLEGIYLCTNCYRCTVVCPVGIDLQDLWFEAREALFRRGVVEVSVLSPLSFFRGLMRAEVEEGYEVPLAGAKEAIAARFQPAEEPIQVPTDAELQGRLDLSADARTFHVCFSCQTCSNACPVVANYDDPEGALGLLPHQIMRACALGLRELAFRAEMLWRCLTCYQCQELCPQGVRVADVLYELKTLVVESMKGKEDEVRPLRRL
;
A
#
# COMPACT_ATOMS: atom_id res chain seq x y z
N VAL A 1 5.76 6.28 -24.19
CA VAL A 1 5.35 6.90 -22.90
C VAL A 1 3.83 7.10 -22.80
N LEU A 2 3.18 7.85 -23.71
CA LEU A 2 1.72 8.07 -23.69
C LEU A 2 0.88 6.79 -23.56
N LEU A 3 1.21 5.74 -24.33
CA LEU A 3 0.55 4.44 -24.22
C LEU A 3 0.67 3.83 -22.82
N GLY A 4 1.87 3.89 -22.22
CA GLY A 4 2.10 3.38 -20.87
C GLY A 4 1.32 4.17 -19.81
N MET A 5 1.22 5.50 -19.97
CA MET A 5 0.38 6.34 -19.12
C MET A 5 -1.10 6.00 -19.25
N ALA A 6 -1.60 5.81 -20.49
CA ALA A 6 -2.98 5.39 -20.73
C ALA A 6 -3.28 4.02 -20.10
N LEU A 7 -2.36 3.05 -20.22
CA LEU A 7 -2.48 1.75 -19.57
C LEU A 7 -2.46 1.86 -18.04
N ALA A 8 -1.63 2.74 -17.48
CA ALA A 8 -1.58 2.99 -16.03
C ALA A 8 -2.90 3.59 -15.53
N VAL A 9 -3.45 4.59 -16.23
CA VAL A 9 -4.77 5.19 -15.93
C VAL A 9 -5.87 4.14 -16.04
N TYR A 10 -5.92 3.40 -17.15
CA TYR A 10 -6.92 2.37 -17.39
C TYR A 10 -6.88 1.29 -16.32
N ARG A 11 -5.69 0.79 -15.96
CA ARG A 11 -5.56 -0.20 -14.88
C ARG A 11 -6.01 0.33 -13.52
N ARG A 12 -5.77 1.63 -13.24
CA ARG A 12 -6.01 2.21 -11.91
C ARG A 12 -7.48 2.59 -11.70
N TRP A 13 -8.16 3.08 -12.74
CA TRP A 13 -9.53 3.62 -12.63
C TRP A 13 -10.53 3.04 -13.63
N GLY A 14 -10.09 2.33 -14.68
CA GLY A 14 -10.98 1.76 -15.71
C GLY A 14 -11.21 0.26 -15.56
N MET A 15 -10.16 -0.49 -15.22
CA MET A 15 -10.27 -1.89 -14.81
C MET A 15 -10.65 -1.88 -13.33
N GLU A 16 -11.87 -2.27 -12.99
CA GLU A 16 -12.33 -2.42 -11.61
C GLU A 16 -11.59 -3.58 -10.91
N VAL A 17 -10.29 -3.43 -10.71
CA VAL A 17 -9.43 -4.46 -10.12
C VAL A 17 -9.79 -4.60 -8.64
N PRO A 18 -10.23 -5.80 -8.19
CA PRO A 18 -10.65 -5.97 -6.81
C PRO A 18 -9.56 -5.59 -5.81
N ARG A 19 -9.93 -4.79 -4.79
CA ARG A 19 -9.08 -4.38 -3.66
C ARG A 19 -7.84 -3.55 -4.06
N LEU A 20 -7.80 -3.04 -5.28
CA LEU A 20 -6.78 -2.05 -5.68
C LEU A 20 -7.20 -0.66 -5.20
N VAL A 21 -6.61 -0.22 -4.08
CA VAL A 21 -6.86 1.11 -3.52
C VAL A 21 -5.99 2.14 -4.24
N SER A 22 -6.52 3.34 -4.53
CA SER A 22 -5.76 4.46 -5.12
C SER A 22 -5.60 5.60 -4.12
N ASN A 23 -4.47 6.31 -4.15
CA ASN A 23 -4.23 7.46 -3.28
C ASN A 23 -3.88 8.73 -4.09
N SER A 24 -3.71 9.85 -3.38
CA SER A 24 -3.39 11.14 -3.99
C SER A 24 -2.05 11.15 -4.74
N MET A 25 -1.08 10.35 -4.32
CA MET A 25 0.22 10.23 -4.98
C MET A 25 0.11 9.55 -6.34
N ASP A 26 -0.89 8.69 -6.54
CA ASP A 26 -1.16 8.09 -7.84
C ASP A 26 -1.64 9.08 -8.87
N LEU A 27 -2.59 9.91 -8.45
CA LEU A 27 -3.11 10.99 -9.26
C LEU A 27 -2.02 12.01 -9.57
N TYR A 28 -1.27 12.44 -8.55
CA TYR A 28 -0.16 13.39 -8.69
C TYR A 28 0.82 12.93 -9.78
N ALA A 29 1.29 11.69 -9.73
CA ALA A 29 2.29 11.21 -10.67
C ALA A 29 1.77 11.19 -12.12
N ILE A 30 0.52 10.79 -12.31
CA ILE A 30 -0.09 10.73 -13.64
C ILE A 30 -0.31 12.14 -14.19
N VAL A 31 -0.81 13.06 -13.37
CA VAL A 31 -1.00 14.46 -13.75
C VAL A 31 0.33 15.14 -14.05
N ALA A 32 1.36 14.96 -13.22
CA ALA A 32 2.67 15.56 -13.41
C ALA A 32 3.32 15.10 -14.73
N VAL A 33 3.31 13.78 -15.00
CA VAL A 33 3.85 13.23 -16.25
C VAL A 33 3.03 13.68 -17.46
N ALA A 34 1.70 13.68 -17.35
CA ALA A 34 0.84 14.18 -18.42
C ALA A 34 1.11 15.66 -18.73
N LEU A 35 1.22 16.50 -17.70
CA LEU A 35 1.49 17.93 -17.83
C LEU A 35 2.82 18.19 -18.54
N ILE A 36 3.90 17.50 -18.15
CA ILE A 36 5.22 17.64 -18.77
C ILE A 36 5.17 17.20 -20.23
N ILE A 37 4.58 16.05 -20.53
CA ILE A 37 4.53 15.51 -21.89
C ILE A 37 3.68 16.41 -22.80
N VAL A 38 2.49 16.80 -22.36
CA VAL A 38 1.56 17.62 -23.16
C VAL A 38 2.14 19.01 -23.37
N SER A 39 2.65 19.66 -22.32
CA SER A 39 3.30 20.97 -22.46
C SER A 39 4.51 20.92 -23.40
N GLY A 40 5.28 19.83 -23.39
CA GLY A 40 6.41 19.63 -24.30
C GLY A 40 5.99 19.53 -25.77
N PHE A 41 4.96 18.74 -26.08
CA PHE A 41 4.45 18.63 -27.45
C PHE A 41 3.77 19.91 -27.94
N LEU A 42 3.06 20.62 -27.05
CA LEU A 42 2.47 21.92 -27.38
C LEU A 42 3.54 22.96 -27.65
N LEU A 43 4.57 23.03 -26.79
CA LEU A 43 5.71 23.93 -26.95
C LEU A 43 6.42 23.69 -28.29
N GLU A 44 6.71 22.43 -28.63
CA GLU A 44 7.34 22.07 -29.89
C GLU A 44 6.47 22.46 -31.09
N GLY A 45 5.16 22.16 -31.04
CA GLY A 45 4.23 22.53 -32.11
C GLY A 45 4.13 24.04 -32.33
N VAL A 46 4.08 24.83 -31.26
CA VAL A 46 4.07 26.30 -31.33
C VAL A 46 5.39 26.83 -31.89
N LYS A 47 6.54 26.31 -31.42
CA LYS A 47 7.87 26.69 -31.92
C LYS A 47 8.02 26.46 -33.43
N ILE A 48 7.55 25.31 -33.95
CA ILE A 48 7.59 25.00 -35.39
C ILE A 48 6.86 26.07 -36.21
N THR A 49 5.72 26.56 -35.73
CA THR A 49 4.91 27.55 -36.46
C THR A 49 5.31 29.01 -36.24
N SER A 50 6.14 29.28 -35.22
CA SER A 50 6.39 30.62 -34.69
C SER A 50 7.43 31.39 -35.51
N ARG A 51 7.01 32.54 -36.06
CA ARG A 51 7.92 33.45 -36.76
C ARG A 51 8.84 34.19 -35.81
N SER A 52 8.36 34.60 -34.63
CA SER A 52 9.20 35.27 -33.63
C SER A 52 10.38 34.37 -33.19
N VAL A 53 10.13 33.08 -32.97
CA VAL A 53 11.17 32.09 -32.64
C VAL A 53 12.12 31.90 -33.82
N TYR A 54 11.61 31.77 -35.05
CA TYR A 54 12.42 31.67 -36.26
C TYR A 54 13.36 32.88 -36.41
N LEU A 55 12.85 34.10 -36.31
CA LEU A 55 13.64 35.32 -36.46
C LEU A 55 14.74 35.41 -35.40
N ARG A 56 14.45 35.06 -34.14
CA ARG A 56 15.46 35.00 -33.08
C ARG A 56 16.59 34.02 -33.43
N MET A 57 16.26 32.82 -33.91
CA MET A 57 17.28 31.83 -34.30
C MET A 57 18.13 32.32 -35.48
N VAL A 58 17.49 32.94 -36.48
CA VAL A 58 18.18 33.51 -37.64
C VAL A 58 19.14 34.61 -37.21
N GLN A 59 18.71 35.53 -36.34
CA GLN A 59 19.55 36.61 -35.83
C GLN A 59 20.74 36.12 -34.98
N GLU A 60 20.55 35.05 -34.20
CA GLU A 60 21.59 34.52 -33.32
C GLU A 60 22.59 33.60 -34.03
N TYR A 61 22.13 32.86 -35.05
CA TYR A 61 22.89 31.74 -35.60
C TYR A 61 23.08 31.73 -37.12
N ALA A 62 22.30 32.49 -37.88
CA ALA A 62 22.43 32.53 -39.34
C ALA A 62 23.33 33.70 -39.76
N ASP A 63 24.30 33.41 -40.63
CA ASP A 63 25.17 34.41 -41.26
C ASP A 63 24.53 34.86 -42.58
N LEU A 64 23.57 35.78 -42.49
CA LEU A 64 22.85 36.34 -43.63
C LEU A 64 23.27 37.78 -43.86
N SER A 65 23.69 38.10 -45.08
CA SER A 65 24.25 39.38 -45.45
C SER A 65 23.28 40.27 -46.21
N THR A 66 22.22 39.70 -46.78
CA THR A 66 21.27 40.44 -47.63
C THR A 66 19.79 40.18 -47.28
N PRO A 67 18.89 41.16 -47.49
CA PRO A 67 17.44 40.95 -47.31
C PRO A 67 16.86 39.87 -48.25
N GLU A 68 17.54 39.60 -49.36
CA GLU A 68 17.14 38.56 -50.31
C GLU A 68 17.43 37.15 -49.76
N GLU A 69 18.58 36.96 -49.11
CA GLU A 69 18.93 35.73 -48.38
C GLU A 69 17.97 35.44 -47.23
N GLU A 70 17.62 36.47 -46.44
CA GLU A 70 16.61 36.35 -45.36
C GLU A 70 15.27 35.84 -45.89
N ARG A 71 14.81 36.43 -47.00
CA ARG A 71 13.55 36.05 -47.65
C ARG A 71 13.60 34.64 -48.23
N ALA A 72 14.73 34.24 -48.81
CA ALA A 72 14.93 32.91 -49.37
C ALA A 72 14.90 31.82 -48.31
N LEU A 73 15.63 32.01 -47.20
CA LEU A 73 15.62 31.09 -46.07
C LEU A 73 14.23 31.00 -45.44
N GLU A 74 13.55 32.12 -45.24
CA GLU A 74 12.20 32.15 -44.67
C GLU A 74 11.20 31.40 -45.57
N ALA A 75 11.29 31.59 -46.89
CA ALA A 75 10.45 30.89 -47.85
C ALA A 75 10.70 29.37 -47.87
N TYR A 76 11.95 28.94 -47.74
CA TYR A 76 12.29 27.52 -47.62
C TYR A 76 11.73 26.91 -46.32
N TRP A 77 11.84 27.61 -45.19
CA TRP A 77 11.29 27.15 -43.90
C TRP A 77 9.74 27.09 -43.90
N VAL A 78 9.08 28.04 -44.57
CA VAL A 78 7.62 27.98 -44.78
C VAL A 78 7.24 26.76 -45.62
N ALA A 79 8.02 26.45 -46.67
CA ALA A 79 7.75 25.34 -47.58
C ALA A 79 8.05 23.96 -46.97
N LYS A 80 9.14 23.81 -46.20
CA LYS A 80 9.67 22.50 -45.77
C LYS A 80 9.68 22.26 -44.26
N PHE A 81 9.62 23.31 -43.43
CA PHE A 81 9.72 23.23 -41.97
C PHE A 81 8.43 23.63 -41.25
N GLY A 82 7.38 24.03 -41.96
CA GLY A 82 6.06 24.30 -41.34
C GLY A 82 5.97 25.66 -40.62
N LEU A 83 6.94 26.54 -40.86
CA LEU A 83 6.91 27.94 -40.42
C LEU A 83 5.68 28.65 -40.99
N ILE A 84 5.06 29.51 -40.19
CA ILE A 84 3.94 30.34 -40.63
C ILE A 84 4.38 31.81 -40.58
N SER A 85 4.59 32.37 -41.77
CA SER A 85 5.02 33.75 -41.93
C SER A 85 3.96 34.58 -42.67
N PRO A 86 3.66 35.81 -42.20
CA PRO A 86 2.85 36.75 -42.98
C PRO A 86 3.65 37.39 -44.14
N ALA A 87 4.99 37.26 -44.15
CA ALA A 87 5.87 37.86 -45.15
C ALA A 87 5.98 37.02 -46.43
N VAL A 88 5.78 35.70 -46.34
CA VAL A 88 5.80 34.78 -47.49
C VAL A 88 4.36 34.39 -47.83
N LYS A 89 3.84 34.89 -48.95
CA LYS A 89 2.49 34.57 -49.44
C LYS A 89 2.55 33.99 -50.85
N GLY A 90 1.74 32.96 -51.12
CA GLY A 90 1.60 32.37 -52.45
C GLY A 90 2.69 31.34 -52.80
N PRO A 91 2.67 30.82 -54.04
CA PRO A 91 3.71 29.91 -54.52
C PRO A 91 5.06 30.63 -54.61
N VAL A 92 6.08 30.01 -54.03
CA VAL A 92 7.45 30.53 -54.01
C VAL A 92 8.16 30.12 -55.30
N GLU A 93 8.87 31.05 -55.92
CA GLU A 93 9.69 30.76 -57.11
C GLU A 93 10.76 29.70 -56.79
N GLU A 94 10.99 28.79 -57.75
CA GLU A 94 11.87 27.64 -57.54
C GLU A 94 13.34 28.04 -57.32
N GLY A 95 13.79 29.13 -57.97
CA GLY A 95 15.12 29.70 -57.73
C GLY A 95 15.30 30.21 -56.29
N LEU A 96 14.27 30.84 -55.72
CA LEU A 96 14.28 31.34 -54.35
C LEU A 96 14.29 30.19 -53.32
N LEU A 97 13.58 29.09 -53.63
CA LEU A 97 13.59 27.88 -52.79
C LEU A 97 14.95 27.18 -52.79
N ARG A 98 15.62 27.09 -53.94
CA ARG A 98 16.96 26.48 -54.03
C ARG A 98 17.99 27.27 -53.24
N MET A 99 17.97 28.60 -53.35
CA MET A 99 18.83 29.48 -52.55
C MET A 99 18.54 29.32 -51.05
N GLY A 100 17.26 29.24 -50.64
CA GLY A 100 16.89 28.98 -49.25
C GLY A 100 17.32 27.60 -48.74
N GLU A 101 17.35 26.58 -49.62
CA GLU A 101 17.87 25.25 -49.29
C GLU A 101 19.39 25.27 -49.05
N GLU A 102 20.15 25.93 -49.93
CA GLU A 102 21.60 26.11 -49.75
C GLU A 102 21.92 26.85 -48.45
N LEU A 103 21.21 27.94 -48.15
CA LEU A 103 21.36 28.69 -46.89
C LEU A 103 20.99 27.83 -45.67
N HIS A 104 19.95 27.00 -45.77
CA HIS A 104 19.59 26.08 -44.70
C HIS A 104 20.69 25.03 -44.46
N GLU A 105 21.25 24.44 -45.51
CA GLU A 105 22.34 23.46 -45.38
C GLU A 105 23.59 24.08 -44.74
N MET A 106 23.91 25.34 -45.07
CA MET A 106 25.06 26.03 -44.50
C MET A 106 24.86 26.47 -43.05
N SER A 107 23.69 27.02 -42.70
CA SER A 107 23.50 27.71 -41.41
C SER A 107 22.55 27.00 -40.43
N CYS A 108 21.68 26.10 -40.89
CA CYS A 108 20.58 25.56 -40.08
C CYS A 108 20.58 24.04 -39.93
N ALA A 109 21.04 23.28 -40.92
CA ALA A 109 20.93 21.82 -40.97
C ALA A 109 21.69 21.12 -39.83
N GLY A 110 22.74 21.74 -39.29
CA GLY A 110 23.47 21.21 -38.13
C GLY A 110 22.67 21.21 -36.82
N CYS A 111 21.69 22.12 -36.69
CA CYS A 111 20.86 22.27 -35.49
C CYS A 111 19.41 21.82 -35.69
N HIS A 112 18.92 21.80 -36.94
CA HIS A 112 17.54 21.53 -37.27
C HIS A 112 17.38 20.30 -38.18
N SER A 113 16.59 19.35 -37.70
CA SER A 113 16.09 18.25 -38.53
C SER A 113 14.69 18.55 -39.05
N ARG A 114 14.24 17.79 -40.08
CA ARG A 114 12.89 17.96 -40.64
C ARG A 114 11.82 17.75 -39.56
N PRO A 115 10.90 18.71 -39.32
CA PRO A 115 9.93 18.64 -38.23
C PRO A 115 8.99 17.45 -38.27
N ARG A 116 8.81 16.81 -39.44
CA ARG A 116 8.06 15.55 -39.58
C ARG A 116 8.52 14.42 -38.65
N TRP A 117 9.78 14.45 -38.19
CA TRP A 117 10.32 13.48 -37.22
C TRP A 117 9.83 13.74 -35.79
N ALA A 118 9.40 14.96 -35.48
CA ALA A 118 8.69 15.30 -34.26
C ALA A 118 7.19 14.99 -34.43
N PHE A 119 6.82 13.72 -34.71
CA PHE A 119 5.48 13.33 -35.17
C PHE A 119 4.30 14.01 -34.44
N LEU A 120 4.36 14.03 -33.10
CA LEU A 120 3.32 14.64 -32.27
C LEU A 120 3.39 16.17 -32.27
N GLY A 121 4.59 16.76 -32.12
CA GLY A 121 4.78 18.20 -32.19
C GLY A 121 4.41 18.78 -33.56
N TYR A 122 4.77 18.09 -34.65
CA TYR A 122 4.39 18.44 -36.01
C TYR A 122 2.90 18.26 -36.27
N GLY A 123 2.28 17.21 -35.71
CA GLY A 123 0.83 17.06 -35.70
C GLY A 123 0.14 18.26 -35.03
N VAL A 124 0.64 18.71 -33.88
CA VAL A 124 0.18 19.92 -33.21
C VAL A 124 0.38 21.16 -34.09
N ALA A 125 1.58 21.35 -34.66
CA ALA A 125 1.89 22.47 -35.56
C ALA A 125 0.91 22.57 -36.74
N ARG A 126 0.59 21.41 -37.34
CA ARG A 126 -0.41 21.31 -38.41
C ARG A 126 -1.81 21.67 -37.95
N ALA A 127 -2.21 21.25 -36.75
CA ALA A 127 -3.53 21.52 -36.19
C ALA A 127 -3.71 23.00 -35.80
N ILE A 128 -2.68 23.64 -35.25
CA ILE A 128 -2.74 25.05 -34.81
C ILE A 128 -2.52 26.06 -35.93
N LYS A 129 -2.23 25.61 -37.16
CA LYS A 129 -1.95 26.48 -38.32
C LYS A 129 -2.92 27.66 -38.49
N PRO A 130 -4.26 27.52 -38.33
CA PRO A 130 -5.20 28.64 -38.48
C PRO A 130 -5.02 29.75 -37.43
N VAL A 131 -4.54 29.38 -36.24
CA VAL A 131 -4.40 30.28 -35.08
C VAL A 131 -2.94 30.59 -34.73
N ALA A 132 -1.98 30.10 -35.53
CA ALA A 132 -0.56 30.21 -35.23
C ALA A 132 -0.05 31.66 -35.17
N LEU A 133 -0.52 32.54 -36.07
CA LEU A 133 -0.12 33.96 -36.05
C LEU A 133 -0.63 34.69 -34.79
N PRO A 134 -1.90 34.55 -34.37
CA PRO A 134 -2.36 35.02 -33.07
C PRO A 134 -1.54 34.47 -31.89
N LEU A 135 -1.24 33.17 -31.88
CA LEU A 135 -0.45 32.52 -30.81
C LEU A 135 0.97 33.06 -30.75
N ASP A 136 1.61 33.28 -31.90
CA ASP A 136 2.96 33.86 -32.00
C ASP A 136 2.98 35.28 -31.42
N ARG A 137 2.01 36.12 -31.80
CA ARG A 137 1.88 37.49 -31.28
C ARG A 137 1.60 37.54 -29.77
N ALA A 138 0.92 36.54 -29.24
CA ALA A 138 0.63 36.42 -27.82
C ALA A 138 1.82 35.89 -27.00
N GLY A 139 2.98 35.59 -27.63
CA GLY A 139 4.14 35.05 -26.92
C GLY A 139 3.93 33.61 -26.43
N ALA A 140 3.05 32.83 -27.09
CA ALA A 140 2.69 31.49 -26.64
C ALA A 140 3.90 30.54 -26.53
N ALA A 141 4.93 30.71 -27.39
CA ALA A 141 6.16 29.91 -27.33
C ALA A 141 6.92 30.13 -26.01
N GLU A 142 7.05 31.37 -25.56
CA GLU A 142 7.71 31.71 -24.31
C GLU A 142 6.88 31.30 -23.09
N GLY A 143 5.57 31.55 -23.14
CA GLY A 143 4.65 31.13 -22.08
C GLY A 143 4.66 29.61 -21.87
N LEU A 144 4.56 28.83 -22.95
CA LEU A 144 4.62 27.36 -22.89
C LEU A 144 5.99 26.85 -22.45
N TRP A 145 7.08 27.56 -22.79
CA TRP A 145 8.42 27.23 -22.31
C TRP A 145 8.49 27.34 -20.78
N TRP A 146 8.02 28.44 -20.22
CA TRP A 146 7.95 28.61 -18.76
C TRP A 146 7.05 27.57 -18.10
N VAL A 147 5.87 27.30 -18.66
CA VAL A 147 4.98 26.24 -18.15
C VAL A 147 5.67 24.88 -18.12
N HIS A 148 6.36 24.50 -19.20
CA HIS A 148 7.05 23.23 -19.29
C HIS A 148 8.22 23.13 -18.31
N VAL A 149 9.09 24.15 -18.27
CA VAL A 149 10.25 24.18 -17.38
C VAL A 149 9.82 24.17 -15.92
N LEU A 150 8.83 24.99 -15.54
CA LEU A 150 8.29 24.99 -14.17
C LEU A 150 7.65 23.64 -13.82
N ALA A 151 6.90 23.01 -14.72
CA ALA A 151 6.35 21.68 -14.50
C ALA A 151 7.45 20.64 -14.25
N CYS A 152 8.53 20.67 -15.03
CA CYS A 152 9.70 19.81 -14.84
C CYS A 152 10.41 20.08 -13.51
N LEU A 153 10.63 21.34 -13.14
CA LEU A 153 11.28 21.72 -11.88
C LEU A 153 10.45 21.33 -10.67
N VAL A 154 9.12 21.53 -10.71
CA VAL A 154 8.20 21.10 -9.65
C VAL A 154 8.20 19.58 -9.52
N ALA A 155 8.12 18.84 -10.63
CA ALA A 155 8.18 17.38 -10.60
C ALA A 155 9.51 16.86 -10.04
N LEU A 156 10.63 17.50 -10.39
CA LEU A 156 11.96 17.18 -9.87
C LEU A 156 12.06 17.47 -8.37
N ALA A 157 11.54 18.62 -7.91
CA ALA A 157 11.53 18.98 -6.49
C ALA A 157 10.67 18.04 -5.64
N PHE A 158 9.57 17.52 -6.19
CA PHE A 158 8.69 16.56 -5.51
C PHE A 158 9.12 15.10 -5.68
N LEU A 159 10.14 14.81 -6.50
CA LEU A 159 10.64 13.47 -6.75
C LEU A 159 10.90 12.66 -5.46
N PRO A 160 11.67 13.16 -4.46
CA PRO A 160 11.97 12.39 -3.25
C PRO A 160 10.75 12.19 -2.34
N PHE A 161 9.73 13.02 -2.47
CA PHE A 161 8.51 12.96 -1.65
C PHE A 161 7.35 12.25 -2.35
N SER A 162 7.63 11.63 -3.50
CA SER A 162 6.61 10.98 -4.31
C SER A 162 6.96 9.54 -4.64
N LYS A 163 6.01 8.84 -5.27
CA LYS A 163 6.28 7.49 -5.78
C LYS A 163 7.38 7.46 -6.85
N PHE A 164 7.84 8.59 -7.39
CA PHE A 164 8.98 8.63 -8.32
C PHE A 164 10.33 8.33 -7.66
N PHE A 165 10.43 8.38 -6.33
CA PHE A 165 11.66 8.04 -5.63
C PHE A 165 12.12 6.59 -5.87
N HIS A 166 11.21 5.70 -6.26
CA HIS A 166 11.54 4.34 -6.72
C HIS A 166 12.54 4.30 -7.87
N LEU A 167 12.71 5.38 -8.64
CA LEU A 167 13.75 5.48 -9.68
C LEU A 167 15.15 5.27 -9.09
N LEU A 168 15.37 5.70 -7.85
CA LEU A 168 16.62 5.52 -7.11
C LEU A 168 16.55 4.32 -6.17
N THR A 169 15.44 4.15 -5.44
CA THR A 169 15.35 3.14 -4.40
C THR A 169 15.06 1.74 -4.90
N ALA A 170 14.43 1.54 -6.06
CA ALA A 170 14.24 0.21 -6.63
C ALA A 170 15.56 -0.49 -7.01
N PRO A 171 16.49 0.12 -7.77
CA PRO A 171 17.78 -0.54 -8.05
C PRO A 171 18.61 -0.76 -6.78
N LEU A 172 18.56 0.18 -5.81
CA LEU A 172 19.21 0.00 -4.51
C LEU A 172 18.59 -1.16 -3.72
N CYS A 173 17.26 -1.28 -3.71
CA CYS A 173 16.54 -2.38 -3.08
C CYS A 173 16.98 -3.74 -3.64
N LEU A 174 17.07 -3.85 -4.97
CA LEU A 174 17.54 -5.08 -5.62
C LEU A 174 18.99 -5.42 -5.24
N LEU A 175 19.88 -4.41 -5.22
CA LEU A 175 21.27 -4.59 -4.82
C LEU A 175 21.38 -5.02 -3.34
N CYS A 176 20.68 -4.32 -2.44
CA CYS A 176 20.63 -4.64 -1.02
C CYS A 176 20.10 -6.07 -0.79
N ASN A 177 19.04 -6.47 -1.49
CA ASN A 177 18.51 -7.83 -1.41
C ASN A 177 19.50 -8.90 -1.87
N ALA A 178 20.36 -8.59 -2.83
CA ALA A 178 21.38 -9.54 -3.29
C ALA A 178 22.54 -9.73 -2.31
N VAL A 179 22.83 -8.75 -1.44
CA VAL A 179 24.03 -8.76 -0.58
C VAL A 179 23.73 -8.75 0.93
N MET A 180 22.48 -8.50 1.32
CA MET A 180 22.06 -8.37 2.73
C MET A 180 21.01 -9.42 3.09
N GLU A 181 21.47 -10.42 3.83
CA GLU A 181 20.70 -11.58 4.27
C GLU A 181 20.57 -11.64 5.80
N ARG A 182 19.43 -12.13 6.29
CA ARG A 182 19.20 -12.43 7.72
C ARG A 182 20.26 -13.42 8.24
N GLY A 183 20.61 -13.32 9.52
CA GLY A 183 21.60 -14.17 10.18
C GLY A 183 23.07 -13.92 9.79
N ARG A 184 23.34 -13.28 8.65
CA ARG A 184 24.69 -12.93 8.18
C ARG A 184 25.00 -11.45 8.29
N SER A 185 24.02 -10.60 8.05
CA SER A 185 24.17 -9.15 8.07
C SER A 185 23.93 -8.59 9.46
N SER A 186 24.56 -7.45 9.78
CA SER A 186 24.32 -6.76 11.04
C SER A 186 22.86 -6.28 11.15
N PRO A 187 22.29 -6.18 12.37
CA PRO A 187 20.93 -5.66 12.56
C PRO A 187 20.73 -4.24 12.01
N ALA A 188 21.76 -3.39 12.10
CA ALA A 188 21.72 -2.03 11.54
C ALA A 188 21.62 -2.06 10.01
N ASN A 189 22.36 -2.95 9.36
CA ASN A 189 22.29 -3.15 7.91
C ASN A 189 20.88 -3.61 7.50
N LEU A 190 20.32 -4.62 8.16
CA LEU A 190 18.97 -5.10 7.87
C LEU A 190 17.91 -4.01 8.08
N THR A 191 18.09 -3.16 9.10
CA THR A 191 17.21 -2.00 9.32
C THR A 191 17.29 -1.00 8.16
N THR A 192 18.50 -0.66 7.70
CA THR A 192 18.70 0.21 6.53
C THR A 192 18.08 -0.38 5.27
N LYS A 193 18.27 -1.69 5.04
CA LYS A 193 17.65 -2.42 3.93
C LYS A 193 16.13 -2.25 3.94
N ARG A 194 15.48 -2.46 5.10
CA ARG A 194 14.03 -2.32 5.27
C ARG A 194 13.54 -0.91 4.98
N MET A 195 14.31 0.13 5.34
CA MET A 195 13.96 1.52 5.01
C MET A 195 13.99 1.76 3.49
N ILE A 196 15.03 1.26 2.80
CA ILE A 196 15.12 1.33 1.34
C ILE A 196 13.96 0.58 0.69
N GLU A 197 13.60 -0.59 1.21
CA GLU A 197 12.48 -1.40 0.74
C GLU A 197 11.13 -0.68 0.88
N LEU A 198 10.88 -0.04 2.03
CA LEU A 198 9.70 0.81 2.19
C LEU A 198 9.71 1.87 1.07
N ASP A 199 10.79 2.63 0.92
CA ASP A 199 10.89 3.70 -0.06
C ASP A 199 10.79 3.24 -1.52
N ALA A 200 11.22 2.01 -1.83
CA ALA A 200 11.10 1.42 -3.17
C ALA A 200 9.65 1.13 -3.58
N CYS A 201 8.72 1.06 -2.64
CA CYS A 201 7.33 0.75 -2.94
C CYS A 201 6.69 1.79 -3.88
N THR A 202 6.25 1.32 -5.04
CA THR A 202 5.56 2.11 -6.07
C THR A 202 4.05 2.21 -5.88
N HIS A 203 3.51 1.56 -4.84
CA HIS A 203 2.07 1.41 -4.61
C HIS A 203 1.32 0.85 -5.85
N CYS A 204 1.96 -0.10 -6.55
CA CYS A 204 1.39 -0.73 -7.75
C CYS A 204 0.25 -1.71 -7.45
N GLY A 205 0.12 -2.18 -6.21
CA GLY A 205 -0.93 -3.08 -5.74
C GLY A 205 -0.80 -4.55 -6.16
N THR A 206 0.28 -4.95 -6.85
CA THR A 206 0.47 -6.36 -7.27
C THR A 206 0.51 -7.31 -6.07
N CYS A 207 1.19 -6.92 -4.99
CA CYS A 207 1.23 -7.65 -3.73
C CYS A 207 -0.17 -7.79 -3.10
N THR A 208 -0.99 -6.76 -3.19
CA THR A 208 -2.37 -6.72 -2.69
C THR A 208 -3.30 -7.65 -3.45
N VAL A 209 -3.32 -7.55 -4.78
CA VAL A 209 -4.18 -8.38 -5.64
C VAL A 209 -3.86 -9.87 -5.50
N ARG A 210 -2.61 -10.20 -5.16
CA ARG A 210 -2.18 -11.59 -4.98
C ARG A 210 -2.29 -12.08 -3.54
N CYS A 211 -2.42 -11.20 -2.53
CA CYS A 211 -2.40 -11.57 -1.12
C CYS A 211 -3.50 -12.60 -0.77
N SER A 212 -3.13 -13.67 -0.06
CA SER A 212 -4.07 -14.72 0.35
C SER A 212 -5.06 -14.25 1.42
N ALA A 213 -4.67 -13.26 2.23
CA ALA A 213 -5.50 -12.66 3.26
C ALA A 213 -6.37 -11.50 2.74
N ALA A 214 -6.23 -11.10 1.47
CA ALA A 214 -6.99 -9.97 0.92
C ALA A 214 -8.53 -10.10 1.04
N PRO A 215 -9.16 -11.29 0.88
CA PRO A 215 -10.60 -11.43 1.07
C PRO A 215 -11.09 -11.09 2.47
N VAL A 216 -10.23 -11.15 3.50
CA VAL A 216 -10.61 -10.84 4.89
C VAL A 216 -11.14 -9.41 5.02
N VAL A 217 -10.69 -8.49 4.16
CA VAL A 217 -11.14 -7.09 4.15
C VAL A 217 -12.64 -6.93 3.84
N GLU A 218 -13.26 -7.93 3.18
CA GLU A 218 -14.69 -7.91 2.88
C GLU A 218 -15.56 -8.16 4.11
N VAL A 219 -15.01 -8.84 5.12
CA VAL A 219 -15.71 -9.18 6.37
C VAL A 219 -15.23 -8.31 7.53
N MET A 220 -13.94 -7.95 7.54
CA MET A 220 -13.31 -7.10 8.53
C MET A 220 -12.75 -5.86 7.82
N PRO A 221 -13.42 -4.69 7.89
CA PRO A 221 -13.05 -3.51 7.12
C PRO A 221 -11.77 -2.85 7.66
N ASN A 222 -10.63 -3.49 7.40
CA ASN A 222 -9.29 -3.03 7.79
C ASN A 222 -8.38 -3.04 6.55
N SER A 223 -8.07 -1.86 6.03
CA SER A 223 -7.20 -1.70 4.86
C SER A 223 -5.78 -2.22 5.08
N ASP A 224 -5.28 -2.17 6.31
CA ASP A 224 -3.93 -2.58 6.66
C ASP A 224 -3.74 -4.11 6.61
N VAL A 225 -4.77 -4.90 6.29
CA VAL A 225 -4.59 -6.29 5.85
C VAL A 225 -3.90 -6.35 4.48
N LEU A 226 -4.16 -5.37 3.61
CA LEU A 226 -3.63 -5.31 2.25
C LEU A 226 -2.16 -4.86 2.26
N PRO A 227 -1.22 -5.63 1.68
CA PRO A 227 0.19 -5.29 1.65
C PRO A 227 0.53 -3.86 1.20
N SER A 228 -0.12 -3.33 0.15
CA SER A 228 0.16 -1.98 -0.35
C SER A 228 -0.19 -0.88 0.65
N GLU A 229 -1.31 -1.02 1.37
CA GLU A 229 -1.77 -0.05 2.35
C GLU A 229 -0.96 -0.16 3.65
N LYS A 230 -0.65 -1.40 4.04
CA LYS A 230 0.21 -1.70 5.18
C LYS A 230 1.60 -1.06 5.04
N ILE A 231 2.22 -1.09 3.84
CA ILE A 231 3.48 -0.36 3.59
C ILE A 231 3.29 1.15 3.81
N ALA A 232 2.17 1.72 3.33
CA ALA A 232 1.92 3.16 3.47
C ALA A 232 1.83 3.56 4.95
N SER A 233 1.15 2.76 5.78
CA SER A 233 1.10 2.97 7.23
C SER A 233 2.48 2.80 7.89
N LEU A 234 3.27 1.81 7.48
CA LEU A 234 4.64 1.63 7.98
C LEU A 234 5.57 2.79 7.60
N LYS A 235 5.44 3.36 6.40
CA LYS A 235 6.21 4.56 6.00
C LYS A 235 5.98 5.73 6.94
N VAL A 236 4.74 5.94 7.39
CA VAL A 236 4.42 7.01 8.35
C VAL A 236 5.19 6.79 9.65
N LEU A 237 5.16 5.57 10.20
CA LEU A 237 5.90 5.23 11.41
C LEU A 237 7.41 5.32 11.24
N ALA A 238 7.94 4.86 10.11
CA ALA A 238 9.36 4.91 9.79
C ALA A 238 9.88 6.35 9.65
N SER A 239 9.03 7.28 9.19
CA SER A 239 9.36 8.71 9.12
C SER A 239 9.40 9.42 10.49
N GLY A 240 9.21 8.69 11.59
CA GLY A 240 9.18 9.24 12.94
C GLY A 240 7.85 9.90 13.32
N LYS A 241 6.82 9.82 12.47
CA LYS A 241 5.48 10.32 12.79
C LYS A 241 4.70 9.30 13.59
N GLU A 242 3.86 9.78 14.50
CA GLU A 242 2.97 8.92 15.28
C GLU A 242 1.68 8.63 14.49
N LEU A 243 1.22 7.38 14.58
CA LEU A 243 -0.12 7.00 14.16
C LEU A 243 -1.05 7.10 15.38
N SER A 244 -2.31 7.46 15.15
CA SER A 244 -3.35 7.36 16.18
C SER A 244 -3.43 5.92 16.71
N ARG A 245 -3.84 5.74 17.98
CA ARG A 245 -4.01 4.43 18.60
C ARG A 245 -4.81 3.44 17.74
N ARG A 246 -5.97 3.86 17.23
CA ARG A 246 -6.81 3.04 16.34
C ARG A 246 -6.05 2.56 15.10
N ARG A 247 -5.29 3.44 14.45
CA ARG A 247 -4.45 3.09 13.28
C ARG A 247 -3.30 2.14 13.64
N LEU A 248 -2.74 2.22 14.85
CA LEU A 248 -1.75 1.25 15.33
C LEU A 248 -2.37 -0.13 15.57
N GLU A 249 -3.57 -0.16 16.14
CA GLU A 249 -4.34 -1.39 16.37
C GLU A 249 -4.76 -2.03 15.03
N GLU A 250 -5.30 -1.25 14.08
CA GLU A 250 -5.61 -1.70 12.70
C GLU A 250 -4.36 -2.26 11.99
N LEU A 251 -3.23 -1.54 12.10
CA LEU A 251 -1.97 -1.98 11.51
C LEU A 251 -1.47 -3.29 12.12
N LEU A 252 -1.53 -3.42 13.45
CA LEU A 252 -1.11 -4.64 14.14
C LEU A 252 -2.04 -5.81 13.79
N GLU A 253 -3.36 -5.60 13.78
CA GLU A 253 -4.35 -6.62 13.37
C GLU A 253 -4.07 -7.07 11.93
N GLY A 254 -3.85 -6.13 11.01
CA GLY A 254 -3.53 -6.43 9.61
C GLY A 254 -2.21 -7.17 9.43
N ILE A 255 -1.19 -6.86 10.24
CA ILE A 255 0.08 -7.60 10.29
C ILE A 255 -0.13 -9.00 10.89
N TYR A 256 -0.94 -9.11 11.93
CA TYR A 256 -1.19 -10.35 12.65
C TYR A 256 -1.96 -11.36 11.79
N LEU A 257 -2.92 -10.89 10.97
CA LEU A 257 -3.64 -11.69 9.98
C LEU A 257 -2.78 -12.16 8.80
N CYS A 258 -1.52 -11.74 8.71
CA CYS A 258 -0.60 -12.21 7.68
C CYS A 258 -0.29 -13.71 7.84
N THR A 259 -0.62 -14.50 6.82
CA THR A 259 -0.29 -15.94 6.77
C THR A 259 1.19 -16.25 6.54
N ASN A 260 2.03 -15.23 6.30
CA ASN A 260 3.46 -15.38 5.99
C ASN A 260 3.76 -16.32 4.81
N CYS A 261 2.84 -16.44 3.85
CA CYS A 261 2.93 -17.35 2.70
C CYS A 261 3.87 -16.91 1.55
N TYR A 262 4.69 -15.86 1.74
CA TYR A 262 5.65 -15.29 0.76
C TYR A 262 5.09 -14.76 -0.56
N ARG A 263 3.82 -14.99 -0.90
CA ARG A 263 3.29 -14.64 -2.22
C ARG A 263 3.48 -13.16 -2.57
N CYS A 264 3.35 -12.27 -1.58
CA CYS A 264 3.54 -10.83 -1.79
C CYS A 264 5.01 -10.45 -2.07
N THR A 265 5.97 -11.08 -1.40
CA THR A 265 7.42 -10.92 -1.65
C THR A 265 7.77 -11.38 -3.08
N VAL A 266 7.33 -12.58 -3.46
CA VAL A 266 7.69 -13.19 -4.77
C VAL A 266 7.16 -12.39 -5.96
N VAL A 267 5.98 -11.77 -5.85
CA VAL A 267 5.36 -11.03 -6.96
C VAL A 267 5.76 -9.55 -7.00
N CYS A 268 6.59 -9.08 -6.06
CA CYS A 268 6.97 -7.67 -6.00
C CYS A 268 7.90 -7.30 -7.17
N PRO A 269 7.51 -6.39 -8.08
CA PRO A 269 8.31 -6.08 -9.26
C PRO A 269 9.60 -5.32 -8.93
N VAL A 270 9.68 -4.70 -7.74
CA VAL A 270 10.85 -3.97 -7.25
C VAL A 270 11.63 -4.76 -6.19
N GLY A 271 11.28 -6.03 -5.97
CA GLY A 271 12.05 -6.96 -5.14
C GLY A 271 11.94 -6.78 -3.63
N ILE A 272 10.99 -6.01 -3.11
CA ILE A 272 10.80 -5.82 -1.65
C ILE A 272 10.50 -7.16 -0.95
N ASP A 273 11.24 -7.47 0.11
CA ASP A 273 10.91 -8.58 1.01
C ASP A 273 9.83 -8.18 2.02
N LEU A 274 8.58 -8.29 1.60
CA LEU A 274 7.43 -7.95 2.42
C LEU A 274 7.27 -8.86 3.64
N GLN A 275 7.69 -10.13 3.56
CA GLN A 275 7.56 -11.04 4.69
C GLN A 275 8.52 -10.66 5.83
N ASP A 276 9.77 -10.34 5.51
CA ASP A 276 10.73 -9.78 6.46
C ASP A 276 10.18 -8.50 7.11
N LEU A 277 9.63 -7.58 6.31
CA LEU A 277 9.01 -6.36 6.81
C LEU A 277 7.84 -6.62 7.76
N TRP A 278 6.94 -7.56 7.46
CA TRP A 278 5.80 -7.87 8.31
C TRP A 278 6.21 -8.46 9.64
N PHE A 279 7.16 -9.38 9.63
CA PHE A 279 7.69 -9.97 10.87
C PHE A 279 8.26 -8.89 11.78
N GLU A 280 9.10 -8.00 11.23
CA GLU A 280 9.81 -6.99 12.02
C GLU A 280 8.91 -5.86 12.46
N ALA A 281 7.98 -5.45 11.59
CA ALA A 281 6.96 -4.48 11.96
C ALA A 281 6.10 -5.00 13.12
N ARG A 282 5.75 -6.30 13.13
CA ARG A 282 5.03 -6.92 14.24
C ARG A 282 5.81 -6.80 15.54
N GLU A 283 7.06 -7.26 15.55
CA GLU A 283 7.87 -7.24 16.77
C GLU A 283 8.20 -5.80 17.22
N ALA A 284 8.30 -4.85 16.29
CA ALA A 284 8.44 -3.43 16.62
C ALA A 284 7.17 -2.84 17.26
N LEU A 285 5.97 -3.22 16.80
CA LEU A 285 4.70 -2.77 17.37
C LEU A 285 4.46 -3.38 18.76
N PHE A 286 4.80 -4.65 18.97
CA PHE A 286 4.72 -5.25 20.30
C PHE A 286 5.65 -4.56 21.30
N ARG A 287 6.88 -4.21 20.88
CA ARG A 287 7.80 -3.42 21.73
C ARG A 287 7.29 -2.02 22.06
N ARG A 288 6.36 -1.47 21.28
CA ARG A 288 5.66 -0.20 21.57
C ARG A 288 4.47 -0.36 22.52
N GLY A 289 4.19 -1.58 22.99
CA GLY A 289 3.11 -1.87 23.93
C GLY A 289 1.72 -1.96 23.30
N VAL A 290 1.62 -2.10 21.97
CA VAL A 290 0.33 -2.34 21.30
C VAL A 290 -0.08 -3.80 21.57
N VAL A 291 -1.29 -3.99 22.10
CA VAL A 291 -1.82 -5.30 22.47
C VAL A 291 -2.70 -5.84 21.35
N GLU A 292 -2.45 -7.08 20.92
CA GLU A 292 -3.31 -7.84 20.01
C GLU A 292 -3.68 -9.15 20.69
N VAL A 293 -4.92 -9.27 21.15
CA VAL A 293 -5.37 -10.41 21.95
C VAL A 293 -5.39 -11.71 21.14
N SER A 294 -5.58 -11.60 19.82
CA SER A 294 -5.54 -12.76 18.92
C SER A 294 -4.18 -13.46 18.94
N VAL A 295 -3.11 -12.83 19.46
CA VAL A 295 -1.79 -13.45 19.69
C VAL A 295 -1.83 -14.73 20.53
N LEU A 296 -2.84 -14.85 21.40
CA LEU A 296 -3.06 -16.02 22.25
C LEU A 296 -3.69 -17.20 21.49
N SER A 297 -4.25 -16.95 20.31
CA SER A 297 -4.82 -18.00 19.47
C SER A 297 -3.72 -18.92 18.93
N PRO A 298 -3.99 -20.24 18.75
CA PRO A 298 -3.06 -21.14 18.07
C PRO A 298 -2.71 -20.71 16.64
N LEU A 299 -3.49 -19.78 16.07
CA LEU A 299 -3.25 -19.15 14.76
C LEU A 299 -1.99 -18.26 14.73
N SER A 300 -1.36 -17.97 15.87
CA SER A 300 -0.02 -17.33 15.98
C SER A 300 1.14 -18.22 15.52
N PHE A 301 0.86 -19.30 14.78
CA PHE A 301 1.77 -20.41 14.53
C PHE A 301 3.13 -19.97 13.99
N PHE A 302 3.15 -19.00 13.06
CA PHE A 302 4.41 -18.48 12.51
C PHE A 302 5.31 -17.87 13.59
N ARG A 303 4.78 -17.08 14.53
CA ARG A 303 5.59 -16.49 15.60
C ARG A 303 6.10 -17.56 16.57
N GLY A 304 5.27 -18.55 16.89
CA GLY A 304 5.66 -19.69 17.72
C GLY A 304 6.74 -20.56 17.08
N LEU A 305 6.66 -20.81 15.77
CA LEU A 305 7.70 -21.53 15.02
C LEU A 305 9.03 -20.76 14.98
N MET A 306 8.95 -19.43 14.87
CA MET A 306 10.12 -18.55 14.82
C MET A 306 10.60 -18.11 16.22
N ARG A 307 10.24 -18.84 17.29
CA ARG A 307 10.58 -18.49 18.68
C ARG A 307 12.06 -18.23 18.89
N ALA A 308 12.93 -19.01 18.23
CA ALA A 308 14.38 -18.85 18.31
C ALA A 308 14.87 -17.48 17.81
N GLU A 309 14.14 -16.85 16.86
CA GLU A 309 14.50 -15.52 16.32
C GLU A 309 13.93 -14.36 17.15
N VAL A 310 12.95 -14.63 18.02
CA VAL A 310 12.29 -13.62 18.85
C VAL A 310 12.91 -13.54 20.25
N GLU A 311 13.63 -14.60 20.68
CA GLU A 311 14.32 -14.73 21.96
C GLU A 311 13.47 -14.25 23.17
N GLU A 312 14.02 -13.40 24.04
CA GLU A 312 13.35 -12.90 25.26
C GLU A 312 12.05 -12.13 24.98
N GLY A 313 11.87 -11.60 23.77
CA GLY A 313 10.68 -10.85 23.36
C GLY A 313 9.44 -11.71 23.10
N TYR A 314 9.55 -13.04 23.14
CA TYR A 314 8.45 -13.94 22.77
C TYR A 314 7.28 -13.88 23.78
N GLU A 315 7.55 -13.94 25.07
CA GLU A 315 6.51 -14.03 26.11
C GLU A 315 5.79 -12.70 26.33
N VAL A 316 6.44 -11.57 26.04
CA VAL A 316 5.94 -10.22 26.33
C VAL A 316 4.53 -9.95 25.77
N PRO A 317 4.25 -10.12 24.46
CA PRO A 317 2.89 -9.89 23.95
C PRO A 317 1.87 -10.93 24.43
N LEU A 318 2.29 -12.15 24.77
CA LEU A 318 1.39 -13.17 25.33
C LEU A 318 0.95 -12.75 26.74
N ALA A 319 1.91 -12.35 27.59
CA ALA A 319 1.62 -11.84 28.92
C ALA A 319 0.76 -10.57 28.87
N GLY A 320 1.12 -9.61 28.01
CA GLY A 320 0.35 -8.37 27.84
C GLY A 320 -1.10 -8.62 27.38
N ALA A 321 -1.33 -9.57 26.48
CA ALA A 321 -2.68 -9.95 26.07
C ALA A 321 -3.49 -10.56 27.22
N LYS A 322 -2.89 -11.45 28.02
CA LYS A 322 -3.53 -12.06 29.20
C LYS A 322 -3.86 -11.03 30.27
N GLU A 323 -2.93 -10.13 30.56
CA GLU A 323 -3.14 -9.03 31.49
C GLU A 323 -4.25 -8.10 31.01
N ALA A 324 -4.32 -7.82 29.71
CA ALA A 324 -5.39 -7.00 29.14
C ALA A 324 -6.78 -7.66 29.29
N ILE A 325 -6.89 -8.98 29.05
CA ILE A 325 -8.12 -9.74 29.30
C ILE A 325 -8.47 -9.70 30.79
N ALA A 326 -7.52 -9.97 31.67
CA ALA A 326 -7.74 -9.99 33.12
C ALA A 326 -8.10 -8.61 33.70
N ALA A 327 -7.59 -7.53 33.11
CA ALA A 327 -7.93 -6.17 33.50
C ALA A 327 -9.34 -5.76 33.01
N ARG A 328 -9.79 -6.32 31.88
CA ARG A 328 -11.10 -6.05 31.29
C ARG A 328 -12.23 -6.81 31.96
N PHE A 329 -11.95 -8.04 32.38
CA PHE A 329 -12.90 -8.98 32.94
C PHE A 329 -12.54 -9.28 34.40
N GLN A 330 -13.36 -8.79 35.33
CA GLN A 330 -13.07 -8.92 36.75
C GLN A 330 -13.21 -10.38 37.22
N PRO A 331 -12.50 -10.80 38.27
CA PRO A 331 -12.79 -12.08 38.93
C PRO A 331 -14.25 -12.12 39.37
N ALA A 332 -14.86 -13.29 39.30
CA ALA A 332 -16.15 -13.49 39.94
C ALA A 332 -15.99 -13.20 41.44
N GLU A 333 -16.81 -12.28 41.98
CA GLU A 333 -16.84 -12.02 43.42
C GLU A 333 -17.29 -13.29 44.16
N GLU A 334 -16.69 -13.57 45.31
CA GLU A 334 -17.12 -14.67 46.17
C GLU A 334 -18.15 -14.18 47.20
N PRO A 335 -19.31 -14.84 47.34
CA PRO A 335 -19.78 -16.01 46.59
C PRO A 335 -20.19 -15.68 45.14
N ILE A 336 -19.90 -16.59 44.20
CA ILE A 336 -20.20 -16.42 42.77
C ILE A 336 -21.68 -16.12 42.57
N GLN A 337 -21.98 -14.92 42.05
CA GLN A 337 -23.34 -14.52 41.71
C GLN A 337 -23.69 -15.02 40.31
N VAL A 338 -24.78 -15.80 40.21
CA VAL A 338 -25.33 -16.25 38.93
C VAL A 338 -26.21 -15.13 38.37
N PRO A 339 -25.90 -14.57 37.19
CA PRO A 339 -26.72 -13.54 36.57
C PRO A 339 -28.15 -14.02 36.33
N THR A 340 -29.10 -13.10 36.46
CA THR A 340 -30.54 -13.39 36.21
C THR A 340 -30.97 -13.06 34.78
N ASP A 341 -30.15 -12.31 34.05
CA ASP A 341 -30.31 -11.97 32.64
C ASP A 341 -29.57 -12.98 31.76
N ALA A 342 -30.26 -13.46 30.71
CA ALA A 342 -29.72 -14.45 29.78
C ALA A 342 -28.83 -13.82 28.68
N GLU A 343 -28.09 -12.74 29.00
CA GLU A 343 -27.35 -11.94 28.00
C GLU A 343 -26.30 -12.80 27.27
N LEU A 344 -25.49 -13.56 28.01
CA LEU A 344 -24.47 -14.42 27.41
C LEU A 344 -25.10 -15.55 26.58
N GLN A 345 -26.15 -16.18 27.09
CA GLN A 345 -26.81 -17.30 26.42
C GLN A 345 -27.52 -16.86 25.13
N GLY A 346 -28.00 -15.62 25.08
CA GLY A 346 -28.59 -15.02 23.88
C GLY A 346 -27.57 -14.63 22.82
N ARG A 347 -26.32 -14.36 23.19
CA ARG A 347 -25.25 -13.84 22.30
C ARG A 347 -24.34 -14.90 21.68
N LEU A 348 -24.56 -16.18 21.97
CA LEU A 348 -23.79 -17.30 21.40
C LEU A 348 -24.43 -17.80 20.08
N ASP A 349 -24.64 -16.90 19.11
CA ASP A 349 -25.30 -17.15 17.82
C ASP A 349 -24.43 -16.94 16.56
N LEU A 350 -23.16 -16.54 16.71
CA LEU A 350 -22.22 -16.34 15.61
C LEU A 350 -21.85 -17.65 14.92
N SER A 351 -21.74 -18.74 15.68
CA SER A 351 -21.71 -20.10 15.13
C SER A 351 -23.12 -20.67 15.03
N ALA A 352 -23.37 -21.46 13.98
CA ALA A 352 -24.70 -21.99 13.67
C ALA A 352 -25.36 -22.77 14.82
N ASP A 353 -24.59 -23.23 15.83
CA ASP A 353 -25.08 -24.12 16.88
C ASP A 353 -24.35 -24.00 18.25
N ALA A 354 -23.80 -22.81 18.57
CA ALA A 354 -23.04 -22.61 19.82
C ALA A 354 -23.89 -22.58 21.11
N ARG A 355 -25.22 -22.58 21.03
CA ARG A 355 -26.12 -22.59 22.21
C ARG A 355 -26.37 -23.98 22.80
N THR A 356 -25.77 -25.02 22.24
CA THR A 356 -26.00 -26.40 22.68
C THR A 356 -25.48 -26.71 24.09
N PHE A 357 -24.73 -25.81 24.74
CA PHE A 357 -24.28 -26.00 26.12
C PHE A 357 -25.45 -26.22 27.11
N HIS A 358 -26.68 -25.78 26.79
CA HIS A 358 -27.87 -25.98 27.64
C HIS A 358 -28.22 -27.45 27.89
N VAL A 359 -27.90 -28.38 26.98
CA VAL A 359 -28.15 -29.82 27.15
C VAL A 359 -26.99 -30.55 27.84
N CYS A 360 -25.96 -29.81 28.26
CA CYS A 360 -24.82 -30.40 28.96
C CYS A 360 -25.21 -30.90 30.36
N PHE A 361 -25.02 -32.20 30.59
CA PHE A 361 -25.17 -32.88 31.89
C PHE A 361 -23.82 -33.13 32.61
N SER A 362 -22.75 -32.48 32.16
CA SER A 362 -21.43 -32.49 32.80
C SER A 362 -20.74 -33.86 32.96
N CYS A 363 -20.93 -34.78 32.01
CA CYS A 363 -20.25 -36.10 32.03
C CYS A 363 -18.73 -36.09 31.81
N GLN A 364 -18.13 -34.93 31.56
CA GLN A 364 -16.68 -34.73 31.41
C GLN A 364 -16.02 -35.39 30.18
N THR A 365 -16.78 -36.06 29.29
CA THR A 365 -16.24 -36.66 28.05
C THR A 365 -15.40 -35.67 27.24
N CYS A 366 -15.86 -34.42 27.13
CA CYS A 366 -15.14 -33.38 26.40
C CYS A 366 -13.78 -33.02 27.01
N SER A 367 -13.62 -33.15 28.33
CA SER A 367 -12.35 -32.90 29.03
C SER A 367 -11.42 -34.10 28.93
N ASN A 368 -11.95 -35.31 29.16
CA ASN A 368 -11.16 -36.55 29.11
C ASN A 368 -10.65 -36.88 27.71
N ALA A 369 -11.39 -36.51 26.67
CA ALA A 369 -10.98 -36.69 25.29
C ALA A 369 -10.12 -35.53 24.75
N CYS A 370 -9.91 -34.46 25.53
CA CYS A 370 -9.20 -33.28 25.02
C CYS A 370 -7.68 -33.50 25.07
N PRO A 371 -6.96 -33.44 23.94
CA PRO A 371 -5.52 -33.62 23.92
C PRO A 371 -4.78 -32.47 24.63
N VAL A 372 -5.39 -31.29 24.70
CA VAL A 372 -4.85 -30.14 25.45
C VAL A 372 -4.89 -30.41 26.94
N VAL A 373 -6.01 -30.93 27.46
CA VAL A 373 -6.16 -31.28 28.88
C VAL A 373 -5.18 -32.38 29.24
N ALA A 374 -5.04 -33.40 28.39
CA ALA A 374 -4.13 -34.53 28.60
C ALA A 374 -2.63 -34.14 28.57
N ASN A 375 -2.29 -32.93 28.10
CA ASN A 375 -0.91 -32.45 28.02
C ASN A 375 -0.40 -31.82 29.33
N TYR A 376 -1.20 -31.79 30.39
CA TYR A 376 -0.85 -31.20 31.68
C TYR A 376 -1.06 -32.20 32.81
N ASP A 377 -0.12 -32.24 33.77
CA ASP A 377 -0.26 -33.05 34.98
C ASP A 377 -1.31 -32.47 35.95
N ASP A 378 -1.42 -31.13 36.00
CA ASP A 378 -2.48 -30.38 36.68
C ASP A 378 -3.25 -29.50 35.66
N PRO A 379 -4.24 -30.08 34.96
CA PRO A 379 -4.98 -29.35 33.93
C PRO A 379 -5.80 -28.18 34.47
N GLU A 380 -6.36 -28.29 35.68
CA GLU A 380 -7.21 -27.22 36.24
C GLU A 380 -6.37 -25.99 36.58
N GLY A 381 -5.21 -26.17 37.22
CA GLY A 381 -4.27 -25.08 37.50
C GLY A 381 -3.72 -24.44 36.23
N ALA A 382 -3.40 -25.24 35.20
CA ALA A 382 -2.81 -24.73 33.96
C ALA A 382 -3.80 -24.06 33.01
N LEU A 383 -5.06 -24.54 32.98
CA LEU A 383 -6.07 -24.13 32.01
C LEU A 383 -7.17 -23.24 32.59
N GLY A 384 -7.22 -23.09 33.91
CA GLY A 384 -8.21 -22.31 34.65
C GLY A 384 -9.58 -22.98 34.70
N LEU A 385 -10.14 -23.35 33.53
CA LEU A 385 -11.33 -24.18 33.43
C LEU A 385 -11.17 -25.24 32.35
N LEU A 386 -11.64 -26.44 32.62
CA LEU A 386 -11.73 -27.52 31.66
C LEU A 386 -12.97 -27.37 30.74
N PRO A 387 -12.99 -28.00 29.55
CA PRO A 387 -14.10 -27.86 28.61
C PRO A 387 -15.50 -28.04 29.21
N HIS A 388 -15.72 -29.06 30.05
CA HIS A 388 -17.04 -29.28 30.68
C HIS A 388 -17.40 -28.18 31.69
N GLN A 389 -16.41 -27.64 32.41
CA GLN A 389 -16.61 -26.54 33.36
C GLN A 389 -16.97 -25.25 32.61
N ILE A 390 -16.38 -25.01 31.43
CA ILE A 390 -16.76 -23.89 30.56
C ILE A 390 -18.21 -24.03 30.09
N MET A 391 -18.64 -25.22 29.64
CA MET A 391 -20.04 -25.43 29.25
C MET A 391 -20.99 -25.11 30.40
N ARG A 392 -20.62 -25.51 31.63
CA ARG A 392 -21.41 -25.20 32.83
C ARG A 392 -21.40 -23.70 33.15
N ALA A 393 -20.26 -23.03 33.03
CA ALA A 393 -20.15 -21.59 33.21
C ALA A 393 -21.04 -20.84 32.21
N CYS A 394 -21.06 -21.24 30.94
CA CYS A 394 -21.97 -20.70 29.92
C CYS A 394 -23.44 -20.92 30.27
N ALA A 395 -23.80 -22.14 30.71
CA ALA A 395 -25.17 -22.45 31.11
C ALA A 395 -25.65 -21.53 32.26
N LEU A 396 -24.75 -21.22 33.19
CA LEU A 396 -25.00 -20.33 34.33
C LEU A 396 -24.83 -18.84 33.99
N GLY A 397 -24.50 -18.47 32.75
CA GLY A 397 -24.28 -17.07 32.37
C GLY A 397 -23.01 -16.44 32.98
N LEU A 398 -22.08 -17.24 33.52
CA LEU A 398 -20.85 -16.79 34.17
C LEU A 398 -19.79 -16.38 33.13
N ARG A 399 -20.08 -15.28 32.41
CA ARG A 399 -19.28 -14.77 31.29
C ARG A 399 -17.83 -14.53 31.67
N GLU A 400 -17.61 -13.79 32.75
CA GLU A 400 -16.28 -13.37 33.21
C GLU A 400 -15.40 -14.58 33.53
N LEU A 401 -16.00 -15.64 34.09
CA LEU A 401 -15.31 -16.88 34.40
C LEU A 401 -14.92 -17.63 33.12
N ALA A 402 -15.81 -17.71 32.13
CA ALA A 402 -15.55 -18.36 30.85
C ALA A 402 -14.49 -17.61 30.01
N PHE A 403 -14.56 -16.28 29.96
CA PHE A 403 -13.67 -15.43 29.14
C PHE A 403 -12.22 -15.42 29.61
N ARG A 404 -11.98 -15.68 30.90
CA ARG A 404 -10.65 -15.72 31.49
C ARG A 404 -9.99 -17.10 31.48
N ALA A 405 -10.72 -18.15 31.09
CA ALA A 405 -10.18 -19.49 31.05
C ALA A 405 -9.05 -19.61 30.00
N GLU A 406 -7.87 -20.07 30.41
CA GLU A 406 -6.74 -20.33 29.50
C GLU A 406 -7.09 -21.42 28.47
N MET A 407 -7.93 -22.40 28.84
CA MET A 407 -8.44 -23.42 27.92
C MET A 407 -9.07 -22.82 26.67
N LEU A 408 -9.68 -21.63 26.78
CA LEU A 408 -10.23 -20.92 25.64
C LEU A 408 -9.13 -20.76 24.59
N TRP A 409 -8.04 -20.08 24.93
CA TRP A 409 -6.91 -19.78 24.04
C TRP A 409 -6.08 -21.02 23.66
N ARG A 410 -6.06 -22.06 24.50
CA ARG A 410 -5.35 -23.32 24.21
C ARG A 410 -6.13 -24.29 23.31
N CYS A 411 -7.43 -24.07 23.11
CA CYS A 411 -8.25 -24.94 22.26
C CYS A 411 -7.69 -25.03 20.84
N LEU A 412 -7.33 -26.26 20.43
CA LEU A 412 -6.80 -26.59 19.10
C LEU A 412 -7.87 -26.64 18.01
N THR A 413 -9.15 -26.46 18.36
CA THR A 413 -10.27 -26.58 17.42
C THR A 413 -10.25 -27.91 16.64
N CYS A 414 -9.91 -29.02 17.32
CA CYS A 414 -9.83 -30.36 16.72
C CYS A 414 -11.17 -31.12 16.72
N TYR A 415 -12.22 -30.55 17.31
CA TYR A 415 -13.60 -31.09 17.36
C TYR A 415 -13.82 -32.43 18.08
N GLN A 416 -12.78 -33.11 18.59
CA GLN A 416 -12.92 -34.38 19.31
C GLN A 416 -13.92 -34.31 20.49
N CYS A 417 -13.89 -33.23 21.26
CA CYS A 417 -14.81 -33.01 22.37
C CYS A 417 -16.29 -32.94 21.95
N GLN A 418 -16.54 -32.45 20.74
CA GLN A 418 -17.86 -32.28 20.14
C GLN A 418 -18.36 -33.58 19.52
N GLU A 419 -17.50 -34.29 18.78
CA GLU A 419 -17.82 -35.58 18.17
C GLU A 419 -18.16 -36.66 19.20
N LEU A 420 -17.49 -36.63 20.36
CA LEU A 420 -17.69 -37.61 21.42
C LEU A 420 -18.78 -37.20 22.43
N CYS A 421 -19.41 -36.03 22.28
CA CYS A 421 -20.41 -35.59 23.24
C CYS A 421 -21.71 -36.41 23.11
N PRO A 422 -22.14 -37.15 24.14
CA PRO A 422 -23.35 -37.97 24.05
C PRO A 422 -24.66 -37.17 24.07
N GLN A 423 -24.60 -35.87 24.39
CA GLN A 423 -25.75 -34.94 24.26
C GLN A 423 -25.66 -34.08 22.99
N GLY A 424 -24.64 -34.25 22.15
CA GLY A 424 -24.45 -33.45 20.95
C GLY A 424 -24.08 -31.99 21.22
N VAL A 425 -23.48 -31.68 22.38
CA VAL A 425 -22.99 -30.33 22.67
C VAL A 425 -21.85 -29.97 21.72
N ARG A 426 -21.96 -28.81 21.07
CA ARG A 426 -21.00 -28.23 20.14
C ARG A 426 -19.85 -27.53 20.86
N VAL A 427 -19.15 -28.27 21.72
CA VAL A 427 -18.17 -27.71 22.66
C VAL A 427 -17.09 -26.88 21.95
N ALA A 428 -16.60 -27.34 20.80
CA ALA A 428 -15.58 -26.63 20.05
C ALA A 428 -16.11 -25.31 19.48
N ASP A 429 -17.34 -25.31 18.96
CA ASP A 429 -18.01 -24.13 18.42
C ASP A 429 -18.29 -23.10 19.52
N VAL A 430 -18.75 -23.54 20.71
CA VAL A 430 -18.94 -22.67 21.89
C VAL A 430 -17.62 -21.99 22.28
N LEU A 431 -16.52 -22.76 22.37
CA LEU A 431 -15.21 -22.21 22.70
C LEU A 431 -14.71 -21.24 21.62
N TYR A 432 -14.93 -21.54 20.35
CA TYR A 432 -14.54 -20.64 19.26
C TYR A 432 -15.30 -19.31 19.36
N GLU A 433 -16.59 -19.35 19.65
CA GLU A 433 -17.40 -18.15 19.75
C GLU A 433 -17.08 -17.29 20.98
N LEU A 434 -16.83 -17.92 22.13
CA LEU A 434 -16.34 -17.22 23.31
C LEU A 434 -15.02 -16.46 23.03
N LYS A 435 -14.10 -17.03 22.23
CA LYS A 435 -12.87 -16.31 21.81
C LYS A 435 -13.22 -15.05 21.04
N THR A 436 -14.12 -15.17 20.06
CA THR A 436 -14.54 -14.06 19.21
C THR A 436 -15.16 -12.95 20.05
N LEU A 437 -16.06 -13.29 20.98
CA LEU A 437 -16.67 -12.33 21.89
C LEU A 437 -15.62 -11.61 22.77
N VAL A 438 -14.58 -12.33 23.23
CA VAL A 438 -13.46 -11.69 23.95
C VAL A 438 -12.73 -10.72 23.02
N VAL A 439 -12.30 -11.14 21.82
CA VAL A 439 -11.59 -10.28 20.87
C VAL A 439 -12.41 -9.03 20.53
N GLU A 440 -13.70 -9.17 20.24
CA GLU A 440 -14.61 -8.06 19.96
C GLU A 440 -14.74 -7.09 21.13
N SER A 441 -14.84 -7.60 22.36
CA SER A 441 -14.95 -6.76 23.56
C SER A 441 -13.68 -5.96 23.88
N MET A 442 -12.55 -6.39 23.31
CA MET A 442 -11.23 -5.79 23.48
C MET A 442 -10.94 -4.72 22.43
N LYS A 443 -11.67 -4.71 21.30
CA LYS A 443 -11.64 -3.61 20.34
C LYS A 443 -12.25 -2.38 21.00
N GLY A 444 -11.47 -1.31 21.10
CA GLY A 444 -11.90 -0.08 21.76
C GLY A 444 -13.15 0.51 21.08
N LYS A 445 -14.05 1.09 21.88
CA LYS A 445 -14.93 2.16 21.38
C LYS A 445 -14.03 3.35 21.03
N GLU A 446 -14.36 4.07 19.96
CA GLU A 446 -13.50 5.07 19.29
C GLU A 446 -12.83 6.15 20.18
N ASP A 447 -13.18 6.27 21.47
CA ASP A 447 -12.79 7.38 22.35
C ASP A 447 -11.93 7.05 23.59
N GLU A 448 -11.54 5.81 23.89
CA GLU A 448 -10.64 5.54 25.04
C GLU A 448 -9.14 5.66 24.67
N VAL A 449 -8.67 6.89 24.57
CA VAL A 449 -7.24 7.22 24.62
C VAL A 449 -6.73 7.01 26.05
N ARG A 450 -6.14 5.85 26.34
CA ARG A 450 -5.30 5.69 27.55
C ARG A 450 -3.86 6.06 27.20
N PRO A 451 -3.23 6.99 27.92
CA PRO A 451 -1.85 7.37 27.64
C PRO A 451 -0.92 6.18 27.89
N LEU A 452 -0.08 5.87 26.90
CA LEU A 452 1.10 5.02 27.12
C LEU A 452 1.95 5.70 28.19
N ARG A 453 2.07 5.07 29.37
CA ARG A 453 3.13 5.40 30.31
C ARG A 453 4.44 5.10 29.60
N ARG A 454 5.26 6.14 29.37
CA ARG A 454 6.65 5.99 28.93
C ARG A 454 7.36 5.08 29.95
N LEU A 455 7.88 3.95 29.47
CA LEU A 455 8.91 3.17 30.16
C LEU A 455 10.24 3.47 29.48
#